data_AF-A0A8T7HCA7-F1
#
_entry.id   AF-A0A8T7HCA7-F1
#
_cell.length_a   1.000
_cell.length_b   1.000
_cell.length_c   1.000
_cell.angle_alpha   90.00
_cell.angle_beta   90.00
_cell.angle_gamma   90.00
#
_symmetry.space_group_name_H-M   'P 1'
#
loop_
_entity.id
_entity.type
_entity.pdbx_description
1 polymer ?
#
loop_
_entity_poly.entity_id
_entity_poly.type
_entity_poly.pdbx_seq_one_letter_code
_entity_poly.pdbx_strand_id
1 'polypeptide(L)' 'MVEFKRKIYRRGSSYETTLPMPILFALEDKKKYYAVFRFDSKKNRWYVDFEKMKKGDGE' A
#
# COMPACT_ATOMS: atom_id res chain seq x y z
N MET A 1 -19.70 3.26 3.88
CA MET A 1 -18.52 2.38 3.92
C MET A 1 -18.27 1.90 2.50
N VAL A 2 -17.06 2.03 1.97
CA VAL A 2 -16.71 1.59 0.60
C VAL A 2 -15.79 0.39 0.71
N GLU A 3 -16.12 -0.72 0.07
CA GLU A 3 -15.35 -1.97 0.09
C GLU A 3 -15.00 -2.39 -1.34
N PHE A 4 -13.78 -2.88 -1.55
CA PHE A 4 -13.35 -3.55 -2.77
C PHE A 4 -12.50 -4.76 -2.42
N LYS A 5 -12.60 -5.82 -3.22
CA LYS A 5 -11.82 -7.05 -3.06
C LYS A 5 -10.87 -7.20 -4.23
N ARG A 6 -9.63 -7.62 -3.97
CA ARG A 6 -8.64 -7.96 -4.99
C ARG A 6 -8.12 -9.36 -4.76
N LYS A 7 -7.84 -10.07 -5.86
CA LYS A 7 -7.15 -11.35 -5.81
C LYS A 7 -5.71 -11.11 -5.34
N ILE A 8 -5.25 -11.98 -4.45
CA ILE A 8 -3.85 -12.05 -4.05
C ILE A 8 -3.18 -13.09 -4.95
N TYR A 9 -2.06 -12.73 -5.55
CA TYR A 9 -1.29 -13.60 -6.41
C TYR A 9 -0.07 -14.11 -5.65
N ARG A 10 0.27 -15.38 -5.83
CA ARG A 10 1.50 -15.95 -5.26
C ARG A 10 2.67 -15.58 -6.15
N ARG A 11 3.77 -15.11 -5.55
CA ARG A 11 5.02 -14.80 -6.24
C ARG A 11 6.18 -15.44 -5.49
N GLY A 12 6.61 -16.61 -5.97
CA GLY A 12 7.61 -17.44 -5.29
C GLY A 12 7.15 -17.90 -3.91
N SER A 13 7.92 -17.55 -2.88
CA SER A 13 7.59 -17.76 -1.46
C SER A 13 6.74 -16.63 -0.86
N SER A 14 6.41 -15.60 -1.63
CA SER A 14 5.66 -14.43 -1.18
C SER A 14 4.32 -14.30 -1.90
N TYR A 15 3.60 -13.23 -1.56
CA TYR A 15 2.34 -12.85 -2.14
C TYR A 15 2.39 -11.38 -2.59
N GLU A 16 1.71 -11.08 -3.68
CA GLU A 16 1.53 -9.71 -4.16
C GLU A 16 0.07 -9.42 -4.49
N THR A 17 -0.31 -8.17 -4.31
CA THR A 17 -1.60 -7.67 -4.78
C THR A 17 -1.40 -6.27 -5.35
N THR A 18 -2.12 -5.95 -6.42
CA THR A 18 -2.13 -4.61 -6.98
C THR A 18 -2.90 -3.69 -6.03
N LEU A 19 -2.28 -2.58 -5.63
CA LEU A 19 -2.97 -1.53 -4.88
C LEU A 19 -4.11 -0.95 -5.74
N PRO A 20 -5.36 -0.97 -5.26
CA PRO A 20 -6.48 -0.42 -6.01
C PRO A 20 -6.29 1.07 -6.28
N MET A 21 -6.48 1.46 -7.53
CA MET A 21 -6.35 2.84 -7.98
C MET A 21 -7.12 3.86 -7.11
N PRO A 22 -8.34 3.59 -6.61
CA PRO A 22 -9.04 4.53 -5.72
C PRO A 22 -8.28 4.91 -4.46
N ILE A 23 -7.42 4.03 -3.93
CA ILE A 23 -6.55 4.36 -2.79
C ILE A 23 -5.54 5.44 -3.17
N LEU A 24 -5.06 5.40 -4.41
CA LEU A 24 -4.04 6.32 -4.92
C LEU A 24 -4.61 7.71 -5.23
N PHE A 25 -5.93 7.87 -5.37
CA PHE A 25 -6.57 9.17 -5.62
C PHE A 25 -6.37 10.19 -4.48
N ALA A 26 -6.06 9.72 -3.27
CA ALA A 26 -5.73 10.59 -2.13
C ALA A 26 -4.27 11.07 -2.15
N LEU A 27 -3.42 10.53 -3.04
CA LEU A 27 -2.01 10.88 -3.14
C LEU A 27 -1.80 11.98 -4.19
N GLU A 28 -0.73 12.75 -4.05
CA GLU A 28 -0.37 13.78 -5.01
C GLU A 28 0.20 13.13 -6.27
N ASP A 29 -0.37 13.52 -7.42
CA ASP A 29 0.08 13.04 -8.73
C ASP A 29 1.59 13.33 -8.94
N LYS A 30 2.26 12.43 -9.66
CA LYS A 30 3.71 12.48 -10.01
C LYS A 30 4.70 12.35 -8.86
N LYS A 31 4.27 12.18 -7.61
CA LYS A 31 5.18 11.85 -6.48
C LYS A 31 5.33 10.34 -6.33
N LYS A 32 6.53 9.91 -5.93
CA LYS A 32 6.79 8.50 -5.58
C LYS A 32 6.53 8.30 -4.09
N TYR A 33 5.94 7.15 -3.75
CA TYR A 33 5.54 6.82 -2.38
C TYR A 33 5.98 5.39 -2.02
N TYR A 34 6.31 5.18 -0.75
CA TYR A 34 6.34 3.86 -0.13
C TYR A 34 4.95 3.52 0.39
N ALA A 35 4.52 2.28 0.18
CA ALA A 35 3.38 1.71 0.90
C ALA A 35 3.88 1.14 2.23
N VAL A 36 3.31 1.60 3.35
CA VAL A 36 3.71 1.22 4.70
C VAL A 36 2.60 0.37 5.32
N PHE A 37 2.91 -0.89 5.59
CA PHE A 37 1.98 -1.81 6.23
C PHE A 37 2.16 -1.76 7.74
N ARG A 38 1.17 -1.27 8.48
CA ARG A 38 1.20 -1.17 9.94
C ARG A 38 0.18 -2.13 10.55
N PHE A 39 0.61 -2.94 11.51
CA PHE A 39 -0.26 -3.82 12.26
C PHE A 39 -0.64 -3.19 13.60
N ASP A 40 -1.94 -2.99 13.83
CA ASP A 40 -2.48 -2.61 15.13
C ASP A 40 -2.87 -3.89 15.89
N SER A 41 -2.03 -4.29 16.85
CA SER A 41 -2.25 -5.50 17.65
C SER A 41 -3.47 -5.39 18.57
N LYS A 42 -3.86 -4.18 18.99
CA LYS A 42 -5.03 -3.98 19.87
C LYS A 42 -6.33 -4.23 19.11
N LYS A 43 -6.36 -3.85 17.83
CA LYS A 43 -7.52 -4.06 16.96
C LYS A 43 -7.42 -5.32 16.10
N ASN A 44 -6.28 -6.00 16.13
CA ASN A 44 -5.94 -7.12 15.26
C ASN A 44 -6.19 -6.81 13.77
N ARG A 45 -5.70 -5.66 13.29
CA ARG A 45 -5.94 -5.17 11.93
C ARG A 45 -4.68 -4.63 11.29
N TRP A 46 -4.55 -4.87 9.99
CA TRP A 46 -3.54 -4.24 9.15
C TRP A 46 -4.10 -2.97 8.52
N TYR A 47 -3.25 -1.94 8.48
CA TYR A 47 -3.48 -0.69 7.79
C TYR A 47 -2.38 -0.50 6.75
N VAL A 48 -2.75 0.13 5.64
CA VAL A 48 -1.81 0.55 4.60
C VAL A 48 -1.79 2.06 4.60
N ASP A 49 -0.61 2.64 4.83
CA ASP A 49 -0.33 4.07 4.80
C ASP A 49 0.66 4.37 3.66
N PHE A 50 0.90 5.66 3.37
CA PHE A 50 1.78 6.08 2.29
C PHE A 50 2.74 7.16 2.76
N GLU A 51 4.04 6.92 2.55
CA GLU A 51 5.09 7.88 2.88
C GLU A 51 5.76 8.36 1.58
N LYS A 52 5.93 9.69 1.44
CA LYS A 52 6.59 10.28 0.26
C LYS A 52 8.05 9.85 0.23
N MET A 53 8.51 9.34 -0.91
CA MET A 53 9.94 9.08 -1.13
C MET A 53 10.69 10.42 -1.25
N LYS A 54 11.83 10.55 -0.59
CA LYS A 54 12.75 11.68 -0.75
C LYS A 54 13.67 11.44 -1.95
N LYS A 55 14.25 12.52 -2.49
CA LYS A 55 15.32 12.41 -3.49
C LYS A 55 16.49 11.65 -2.86
N GLY A 56 16.81 10.48 -3.40
CA GLY A 56 17.89 9.60 -2.94
C GLY A 56 17.44 8.25 -2.38
N ASP A 57 16.16 8.05 -2.05
CA ASP A 57 15.70 6.79 -1.43
C ASP A 57 15.58 5.61 -2.43
N GLY A 58 15.93 5.81 -3.71
CA GLY A 58 15.84 4.78 -4.75
C GLY A 58 16.75 5.02 -5.95
N GLU A 59 17.87 5.73 -5.73
CA GLU A 59 19.04 5.72 -6.62
C GLU A 59 20.02 4.64 -6.17
#